data_AF-A0A435CX58-F1
#
_entry.id   AF-A0A435CX58-F1
#
_cell.length_a   1.000
_cell.length_b   1.000
_cell.length_c   1.000
_cell.angle_alpha   90.00
_cell.angle_beta   90.00
_cell.angle_gamma   90.00
#
_symmetry.space_group_name_H-M   'P 1'
#
loop_
_entity.id
_entity.type
_entity.pdbx_description
1 polymer ?
#
loop_
_entity_poly.entity_id
_entity_poly.type
_entity_poly.pdbx_seq_one_letter_code
_entity_poly.pdbx_strand_id
1 'polypeptide(L)'
;VLLHRSGVPVLVPSPERFAVHKLIVATRRERGAAAKREKDLHQAGLLVEALDTTRRQDDLALAFAEAWERGDAWRDALRKGLSLLKPDRHEMVQSILGRALGEIGVQLEGFPMRIA
;
A
#
# COMPACT_ATOMS: atom_id res chain seq x y z
N VAL A 1 33.97 -3.67 -7.75
CA VAL A 1 34.03 -2.32 -7.14
C VAL A 1 33.22 -1.39 -8.04
N LEU A 2 32.21 -0.68 -7.51
CA LEU A 2 31.54 0.40 -8.25
C LEU A 2 32.30 1.70 -8.03
N LEU A 3 32.56 2.44 -9.11
CA LEU A 3 33.17 3.77 -9.02
C LEU A 3 32.13 4.78 -8.52
N HIS A 4 32.58 5.78 -7.75
CA HIS A 4 31.72 6.84 -7.23
C HIS A 4 30.99 7.56 -8.39
N ARG A 5 29.68 7.81 -8.24
CA ARG A 5 28.76 8.37 -9.25
C ARG A 5 28.45 7.48 -10.46
N SER A 6 28.83 6.20 -10.45
CA SER A 6 28.31 5.22 -11.41
C SER A 6 26.96 4.65 -10.93
N GLY A 7 25.91 4.79 -11.74
CA GLY A 7 24.62 4.15 -11.51
C GLY A 7 24.59 2.71 -12.02
N VAL A 8 23.75 1.86 -11.41
CA VAL A 8 23.48 0.49 -11.87
C VAL A 8 21.98 0.38 -12.18
N PRO A 9 21.57 0.03 -13.41
CA PRO A 9 20.16 -0.20 -13.70
C PRO A 9 19.69 -1.43 -12.93
N VAL A 10 18.56 -1.31 -12.24
CA VAL A 10 17.94 -2.40 -11.50
C VAL A 10 16.48 -2.50 -11.87
N LEU A 11 16.00 -3.73 -11.99
CA LEU A 11 14.57 -4.01 -12.12
C LEU A 11 13.95 -3.97 -10.72
N VAL A 12 12.96 -3.10 -10.54
CA VAL A 12 12.23 -2.97 -9.29
C VAL A 12 10.77 -3.37 -9.49
N PRO A 13 10.11 -3.94 -8.46
CA PRO A 13 8.68 -4.18 -8.51
C PRO A 13 7.91 -2.87 -8.75
N SER A 14 6.74 -2.97 -9.37
CA SER A 14 5.90 -1.79 -9.56
C SER A 14 5.47 -1.22 -8.19
N PRO A 15 5.60 0.11 -7.98
CA PRO A 15 5.46 0.70 -6.65
C PRO A 15 4.06 0.50 -6.05
N GLU A 16 3.01 0.57 -6.86
CA GLU A 16 1.63 0.37 -6.44
C GLU A 16 1.37 -1.06 -5.92
N ARG A 17 1.82 -2.08 -6.65
CA ARG A 17 1.70 -3.48 -6.22
C ARG A 17 2.56 -3.76 -5.01
N PHE A 18 3.73 -3.13 -4.92
CA PHE A 18 4.62 -3.30 -3.78
C PHE A 18 4.04 -2.67 -2.51
N ALA A 19 3.37 -1.51 -2.60
CA ALA A 19 2.67 -0.90 -1.47
C ALA A 19 1.58 -1.84 -0.90
N VAL A 20 0.72 -2.37 -1.77
CA VAL A 20 -0.34 -3.33 -1.40
C VAL A 20 0.26 -4.60 -0.81
N HIS A 21 1.31 -5.13 -1.45
CA HIS A 21 2.03 -6.31 -0.96
C HIS A 21 2.60 -6.08 0.46
N LYS A 22 3.13 -4.89 0.74
CA LYS A 22 3.71 -4.56 2.05
C LYS A 22 2.68 -4.50 3.16
N LEU A 23 1.48 -3.98 2.88
CA LEU A 23 0.35 -4.04 3.82
C LEU A 23 0.02 -5.49 4.19
N ILE A 24 -0.05 -6.38 3.20
CA ILE A 24 -0.33 -7.81 3.42
C ILE A 24 0.80 -8.49 4.19
N VAL A 25 2.05 -8.32 3.78
CA VAL A 25 3.21 -8.98 4.41
C VAL A 25 3.38 -8.57 5.86
N ALA A 26 3.11 -7.31 6.20
CA ALA A 26 3.14 -6.83 7.58
C ALA A 26 2.24 -7.68 8.50
N THR A 27 1.08 -8.13 8.02
CA THR A 27 0.14 -8.97 8.81
C THR A 27 0.65 -10.38 9.08
N ARG A 28 1.54 -10.88 8.23
CA ARG A 28 2.08 -12.26 8.27
C ARG A 28 3.39 -12.37 9.06
N ARG A 29 3.94 -11.25 9.55
CA ARG A 29 5.13 -11.26 10.40
C ARG A 29 4.86 -11.95 11.73
N GLU A 30 5.79 -12.81 12.14
CA GLU A 30 5.74 -13.49 13.44
C GLU A 30 5.87 -12.50 14.62
N ARG A 31 5.55 -12.95 15.84
CA ARG A 31 5.53 -12.12 17.05
C ARG A 31 6.90 -11.49 17.39
N GLY A 32 8.01 -12.12 17.01
CA GLY A 32 9.36 -11.58 17.20
C GLY A 32 9.83 -10.60 16.12
N ALA A 33 9.04 -10.33 15.09
CA ALA A 33 9.44 -9.55 13.91
C ALA A 33 8.84 -8.13 13.88
N ALA A 34 8.63 -7.50 15.06
CA ALA A 34 8.01 -6.18 15.19
C ALA A 34 8.72 -5.11 14.33
N ALA A 35 10.05 -5.01 14.42
CA ALA A 35 10.81 -4.05 13.61
C ALA A 35 10.66 -4.27 12.09
N LYS A 36 10.54 -5.53 11.64
CA LYS A 36 10.30 -5.85 10.22
C LYS A 36 8.89 -5.44 9.80
N ARG A 37 7.89 -5.67 10.65
CA ARG A 37 6.50 -5.23 10.43
C ARG A 37 6.42 -3.71 10.31
N GLU A 38 7.03 -2.98 11.25
CA GLU A 38 7.06 -1.51 11.20
C GLU A 38 7.74 -1.00 9.94
N LYS A 39 8.86 -1.63 9.55
CA LYS A 39 9.52 -1.33 8.26
C LYS A 39 8.58 -1.55 7.07
N ASP A 40 7.90 -2.69 7.00
CA ASP A 40 6.99 -2.99 5.89
C ASP A 40 5.85 -1.96 5.81
N LEU A 41 5.24 -1.59 6.95
CA LEU A 41 4.18 -0.57 7.03
C LEU A 41 4.68 0.82 6.66
N HIS A 42 5.88 1.20 7.11
CA HIS A 42 6.50 2.46 6.74
C HIS A 42 6.77 2.52 5.23
N GLN A 43 7.29 1.44 4.64
CA GLN A 43 7.47 1.34 3.19
C GLN A 43 6.16 1.47 2.43
N ALA A 44 5.08 0.81 2.89
CA ALA A 44 3.76 0.94 2.27
C ALA A 44 3.27 2.40 2.31
N GLY A 45 3.33 3.05 3.47
CA GLY A 45 2.91 4.45 3.62
C GLY A 45 3.69 5.41 2.74
N LEU A 46 5.03 5.27 2.67
CA LEU A 46 5.87 6.09 1.80
C LEU A 46 5.54 5.93 0.32
N LEU A 47 5.26 4.70 -0.12
CA LEU A 47 4.91 4.44 -1.52
C LEU A 47 3.55 5.01 -1.88
N VAL A 48 2.55 4.92 -0.97
CA VAL A 48 1.24 5.53 -1.18
C VAL A 48 1.37 7.06 -1.29
N GLU A 49 2.12 7.69 -0.39
CA GLU A 49 2.40 9.14 -0.44
C GLU A 49 3.10 9.54 -1.75
N ALA A 50 4.11 8.77 -2.17
CA ALA A 50 4.85 9.05 -3.40
C ALA A 50 3.98 8.89 -4.66
N LEU A 51 3.13 7.86 -4.70
CA LEU A 51 2.20 7.62 -5.81
C LEU A 51 1.20 8.77 -5.92
N ASP A 52 0.65 9.25 -4.81
CA ASP A 52 -0.23 10.42 -4.81
C ASP A 52 0.48 11.70 -5.25
N THR A 53 1.66 11.97 -4.68
CA THR A 53 2.48 13.15 -5.02
C THR A 53 2.85 13.18 -6.51
N THR A 54 3.00 12.00 -7.12
CA THR A 54 3.33 11.85 -8.55
C THR A 54 2.11 11.68 -9.46
N ARG A 55 0.88 11.85 -8.92
CA ARG A 55 -0.40 11.71 -9.63
C ARG A 55 -0.65 10.32 -10.23
N ARG A 56 -0.21 9.28 -9.53
CA ARG A 56 -0.35 7.86 -9.86
C ARG A 56 -1.19 7.10 -8.83
N GLN A 57 -2.07 7.81 -8.13
CA GLN A 57 -2.96 7.21 -7.13
C GLN A 57 -4.01 6.28 -7.77
N ASP A 58 -4.34 6.47 -9.04
CA ASP A 58 -5.18 5.58 -9.85
C ASP A 58 -4.55 4.19 -10.06
N ASP A 59 -3.25 4.13 -10.37
CA ASP A 59 -2.48 2.86 -10.42
C ASP A 59 -2.58 2.11 -9.07
N LEU A 60 -2.48 2.86 -7.96
CA LEU A 60 -2.64 2.31 -6.62
C LEU A 60 -4.05 1.77 -6.38
N ALA A 61 -5.08 2.51 -6.77
CA ALA A 61 -6.47 2.09 -6.62
C ALA A 61 -6.75 0.81 -7.41
N LEU A 62 -6.26 0.69 -8.64
CA LEU A 62 -6.38 -0.52 -9.45
C LEU A 62 -5.67 -1.72 -8.80
N ALA A 63 -4.43 -1.54 -8.34
CA ALA A 63 -3.68 -2.61 -7.67
C ALA A 63 -4.35 -3.05 -6.35
N PHE A 64 -4.93 -2.11 -5.60
CA PHE A 64 -5.65 -2.40 -4.37
C PHE A 64 -6.96 -3.15 -4.67
N ALA A 65 -7.72 -2.70 -5.67
CA ALA A 65 -8.96 -3.37 -6.12
C ALA A 65 -8.68 -4.80 -6.60
N GLU A 66 -7.65 -5.00 -7.43
CA GLU A 66 -7.24 -6.34 -7.88
C GLU A 66 -6.94 -7.25 -6.68
N ALA A 67 -6.21 -6.73 -5.68
CA ALA A 67 -5.88 -7.47 -4.48
C ALA A 67 -7.11 -7.77 -3.60
N TRP A 68 -8.07 -6.85 -3.54
CA TRP A 68 -9.34 -7.01 -2.81
C TRP A 68 -10.22 -8.11 -3.41
N GLU A 69 -10.22 -8.25 -4.74
CA GLU A 69 -11.00 -9.27 -5.46
C GLU A 69 -10.39 -10.68 -5.42
N ARG A 70 -9.21 -10.86 -4.80
CA ARG A 70 -8.61 -12.20 -4.62
C ARG A 70 -9.25 -13.03 -3.50
N GLY A 71 -10.29 -12.51 -2.84
CA GLY A 71 -11.10 -13.21 -1.86
C GLY A 71 -10.78 -12.87 -0.40
N ASP A 72 -11.52 -13.48 0.52
CA ASP A 72 -11.61 -13.04 1.92
C ASP A 72 -10.28 -13.00 2.65
N ALA A 73 -9.39 -13.99 2.41
CA ALA A 73 -8.06 -14.01 3.02
C ALA A 73 -7.21 -12.77 2.65
N TRP A 74 -7.39 -12.23 1.45
CA TRP A 74 -6.72 -11.00 1.02
C TRP A 74 -7.40 -9.76 1.60
N ARG A 75 -8.74 -9.72 1.60
CA ARG A 75 -9.53 -8.64 2.21
C ARG A 75 -9.19 -8.47 3.69
N ASP A 76 -9.12 -9.57 4.44
CA ASP A 76 -8.75 -9.57 5.86
C ASP A 76 -7.32 -9.09 6.08
N ALA A 77 -6.38 -9.55 5.26
CA ALA A 77 -4.99 -9.11 5.34
C ALA A 77 -4.85 -7.62 5.02
N LEU A 78 -5.61 -7.09 4.05
CA LEU A 78 -5.59 -5.66 3.72
C LEU A 78 -6.21 -4.82 4.83
N ARG A 79 -7.38 -5.20 5.36
CA ARG A 79 -8.00 -4.51 6.50
C ARG A 79 -7.06 -4.45 7.70
N LYS A 80 -6.46 -5.59 8.04
CA LYS A 80 -5.50 -5.69 9.14
C LYS A 80 -4.20 -4.94 8.85
N GLY A 81 -3.73 -4.94 7.61
CA GLY A 81 -2.54 -4.18 7.20
C GLY A 81 -2.76 -2.68 7.38
N LEU A 82 -3.91 -2.17 6.95
CA LEU A 82 -4.32 -0.79 7.13
C LEU A 82 -4.44 -0.45 8.63
N SER A 83 -5.11 -1.27 9.44
CA SER A 83 -5.30 -0.99 10.88
C SER A 83 -4.01 -0.99 11.70
N LEU A 84 -2.91 -1.54 11.16
CA LEU A 84 -1.60 -1.53 11.81
C LEU A 84 -0.77 -0.28 11.51
N LEU A 85 -1.20 0.56 10.55
CA LEU A 85 -0.52 1.83 10.27
C LEU A 85 -0.61 2.77 11.47
N LYS A 86 0.43 3.61 11.66
CA LYS A 86 0.37 4.70 12.65
C LYS A 86 -0.78 5.65 12.32
N PRO A 87 -1.44 6.30 13.30
CA PRO A 87 -2.65 7.10 13.07
C PRO A 87 -2.56 8.06 11.88
N ASP A 88 -1.54 8.92 11.82
CA ASP A 88 -1.36 9.89 10.74
C ASP A 88 -1.21 9.22 9.37
N ARG A 89 -0.47 8.09 9.32
CA ARG A 89 -0.27 7.31 8.09
C ARG A 89 -1.52 6.56 7.68
N HIS A 90 -2.28 6.06 8.64
CA HIS A 90 -3.55 5.39 8.38
C HIS A 90 -4.55 6.35 7.76
N GLU A 91 -4.69 7.55 8.30
CA GLU A 91 -5.57 8.59 7.77
C GLU A 91 -5.17 9.02 6.35
N MET A 92 -3.88 9.32 6.15
CA MET A 92 -3.32 9.65 4.84
C MET A 92 -3.59 8.56 3.80
N VAL A 93 -3.30 7.30 4.12
CA VAL A 93 -3.51 6.16 3.20
C VAL A 93 -4.99 5.97 2.89
N GLN A 94 -5.88 6.07 3.89
CA GLN A 94 -7.32 5.95 3.65
C GLN A 94 -7.86 7.08 2.78
N SER A 95 -7.44 8.32 3.02
CA SER A 95 -7.86 9.48 2.22
C SER A 95 -7.43 9.34 0.76
N ILE A 96 -6.16 8.99 0.51
CA ILE A 96 -5.63 8.79 -0.85
C ILE A 96 -6.37 7.63 -1.54
N LEU A 97 -6.51 6.47 -0.90
CA LEU A 97 -7.21 5.34 -1.49
C LEU A 97 -8.69 5.63 -1.75
N GLY A 98 -9.37 6.29 -0.81
CA GLY A 98 -10.78 6.65 -0.95
C GLY A 98 -11.03 7.58 -2.13
N ARG A 99 -10.23 8.66 -2.23
CA ARG A 99 -10.26 9.57 -3.38
C ARG A 99 -9.95 8.84 -4.68
N ALA A 100 -8.86 8.07 -4.73
CA ALA A 100 -8.43 7.41 -5.95
C ALA A 100 -9.43 6.36 -6.45
N LEU A 101 -10.02 5.56 -5.55
CA LEU A 101 -11.10 4.62 -5.90
C LEU A 101 -12.34 5.34 -6.44
N GLY A 102 -12.68 6.49 -5.86
CA GLY A 102 -13.75 7.36 -6.34
C GLY A 102 -13.47 7.94 -7.73
N GLU A 103 -12.23 8.41 -7.98
CA GLU A 103 -11.79 8.94 -9.28
C GLU A 103 -11.90 7.89 -10.41
N ILE A 104 -11.58 6.62 -10.12
CA ILE A 104 -11.68 5.53 -11.09
C ILE A 104 -13.06 4.85 -11.13
N GLY A 105 -14.02 5.30 -10.30
CA GLY A 105 -15.39 4.76 -10.26
C GLY A 105 -15.50 3.32 -9.74
N VAL A 106 -14.54 2.85 -8.94
CA VAL A 106 -14.53 1.48 -8.40
C VAL A 106 -15.10 1.47 -6.99
N GLN A 107 -16.18 0.71 -6.79
CA GLN A 107 -16.76 0.45 -5.47
C GLN A 107 -16.37 -0.96 -5.01
N LEU A 108 -15.63 -1.05 -3.90
CA LEU A 108 -15.20 -2.32 -3.33
C LEU A 108 -16.20 -2.81 -2.29
N GLU A 109 -16.75 -4.00 -2.51
CA GLU A 109 -17.72 -4.60 -1.60
C GLU A 109 -17.12 -4.73 -0.18
N GLY A 110 -17.85 -4.21 0.81
CA GLY A 110 -17.47 -4.24 2.22
C GLY A 110 -16.28 -3.37 2.60
N PHE A 111 -15.64 -2.64 1.67
CA PHE A 111 -14.56 -1.71 2.01
C PHE A 111 -15.16 -0.34 2.42
N PRO A 112 -14.87 0.18 3.62
CA PRO A 112 -15.42 1.47 4.04
C PRO A 112 -14.73 2.59 3.27
N MET A 113 -15.38 3.11 2.23
CA MET A 113 -14.94 4.35 1.59
C MET A 113 -15.20 5.52 2.53
N ARG A 114 -14.13 6.18 2.98
CA ARG A 114 -14.23 7.54 3.50
C ARG A 114 -13.96 8.49 2.35
N ILE A 115 -15.02 9.06 1.79
CA ILE A 115 -14.90 10.23 0.92
C ILE A 115 -14.72 11.42 1.86
N ALA A 116 -13.54 12.06 1.78
CA ALA A 116 -13.29 13.34 2.43
C ALA A 116 -13.82 14.48 1.54
#